data_AF-A0A4S4DZ29-F1
#
_entry.id   AF-A0A4S4DZ29-F1
#
_cell.length_a   1.000
_cell.length_b   1.000
_cell.length_c   1.000
_cell.angle_alpha   90.00
_cell.angle_beta   90.00
_cell.angle_gamma   90.00
#
_symmetry.space_group_name_H-M   'P 1'
#
loop_
_entity.id
_entity.type
_entity.pdbx_description
1 polymer ?
#
loop_
_entity_poly.entity_id
_entity_poly.type
_entity_poly.pdbx_seq_one_letter_code
_entity_poly.pdbx_strand_id
1 'polypeptide(L)'
;MQVVPDVYVPIKRDEKVLDVDPVNVWDGRRLNIGGENVNVVELGVKSYTGTYQFVIVIMARKLEAQLDEQMHLYRKLVSTKTDDGTDKDLELGIDQLLQHLQQVNSHMQAWVSSGGSEIFSHTLTRHQEILQDLTQEFNRLRSSLRAKKEHASLLEDFREFDRTRLDLEESGGSYDQALLKEHASVNRSTGQDVVGDSKARVSEQMGEIRSAVEIAQLEAEKKHDEVVDEMLAMLNAKAEASRLKEVEQEVGKDVDEEQ
;
A
#
# COMPACT_ATOMS: atom_id res chain seq x y z
N MET A 1 -36.60 45.75 -19.43
CA MET A 1 -37.29 44.48 -19.12
C MET A 1 -37.70 43.84 -20.44
N GLN A 2 -36.88 42.92 -20.95
CA GLN A 2 -37.29 41.80 -21.81
C GLN A 2 -36.05 40.92 -21.97
N VAL A 3 -35.98 39.92 -21.11
CA VAL A 3 -34.99 38.84 -21.15
C VAL A 3 -35.59 37.77 -22.04
N VAL A 4 -34.93 37.45 -23.15
CA VAL A 4 -35.33 36.36 -24.05
C VAL A 4 -34.87 35.05 -23.40
N PRO A 5 -35.75 34.05 -23.19
CA PRO A 5 -35.35 32.78 -22.58
C PRO A 5 -34.66 31.88 -23.60
N ASP A 6 -33.49 31.38 -23.23
CA ASP A 6 -32.73 30.40 -24.00
C ASP A 6 -33.48 29.06 -24.00
N VAL A 7 -33.80 28.57 -25.19
CA VAL A 7 -34.61 27.37 -25.40
C VAL A 7 -33.68 26.17 -25.35
N TYR A 8 -33.78 25.40 -24.28
CA TYR A 8 -33.14 24.10 -24.12
C TYR A 8 -33.66 23.11 -25.17
N VAL A 9 -32.83 22.78 -26.16
CA VAL A 9 -33.10 21.72 -27.15
C VAL A 9 -32.57 20.40 -26.61
N PRO A 10 -33.43 19.40 -26.30
CA PRO A 10 -32.96 18.10 -25.85
C PRO A 10 -32.41 17.31 -27.03
N ILE A 11 -31.09 17.05 -27.01
CA ILE A 11 -30.43 16.11 -27.92
C ILE A 11 -30.90 14.69 -27.56
N LYS A 12 -31.76 14.12 -28.40
CA LYS A 12 -32.08 12.69 -28.37
C LYS A 12 -30.80 11.92 -28.72
N ARG A 13 -30.20 11.23 -27.75
CA ARG A 13 -29.22 10.18 -28.04
C ARG A 13 -30.01 8.97 -28.53
N ASP A 14 -29.99 8.74 -29.84
CA ASP A 14 -30.41 7.47 -30.41
C ASP A 14 -29.46 6.39 -29.89
N GLU A 15 -29.99 5.58 -28.99
CA GLU A 15 -29.42 4.33 -28.51
C GLU A 15 -29.45 3.33 -29.67
N LYS A 16 -28.37 3.29 -30.44
CA LYS A 16 -28.04 2.13 -31.30
C LYS A 16 -26.85 1.42 -30.68
N VAL A 17 -27.18 0.42 -29.88
CA VAL A 17 -26.31 -0.70 -29.51
C VAL A 17 -25.76 -1.29 -30.80
N LEU A 18 -24.50 -1.00 -31.10
CA LEU A 18 -23.74 -1.80 -32.06
C LEU A 18 -23.15 -2.96 -31.28
N ASP A 19 -23.93 -4.04 -31.21
CA ASP A 19 -23.39 -5.39 -31.10
C ASP A 19 -22.45 -5.58 -32.30
N VAL A 20 -21.14 -5.53 -32.06
CA VAL A 20 -20.15 -5.93 -33.04
C VAL A 20 -19.40 -7.10 -32.42
N ASP A 21 -19.84 -8.29 -32.80
CA ASP A 21 -19.08 -9.52 -32.66
C ASP A 21 -17.65 -9.31 -33.20
N PRO A 22 -16.59 -9.58 -32.43
CA PRO A 22 -15.21 -9.35 -32.88
C PRO A 22 -14.68 -10.44 -33.81
N VAL A 23 -15.54 -11.26 -34.43
CA VAL A 23 -15.11 -12.41 -35.22
C VAL A 23 -15.38 -12.18 -36.72
N ASN A 24 -14.29 -11.90 -37.44
CA ASN A 24 -14.08 -12.17 -38.87
C ASN A 24 -14.95 -11.46 -39.91
N VAL A 25 -14.43 -10.36 -40.47
CA VAL A 25 -14.40 -10.12 -41.92
C VAL A 25 -13.12 -9.32 -42.18
N TRP A 26 -12.35 -9.61 -43.23
CA TRP A 26 -11.73 -8.66 -44.18
C TRP A 26 -10.72 -9.41 -45.05
N ASP A 27 -11.18 -9.68 -46.27
CA ASP A 27 -10.51 -10.38 -47.36
C ASP A 27 -9.21 -9.68 -47.81
N GLY A 28 -8.16 -10.47 -48.04
CA GLY A 28 -6.78 -10.05 -48.19
C GLY A 28 -6.44 -9.49 -49.57
N ARG A 29 -6.10 -8.19 -49.64
CA ARG A 29 -5.40 -7.60 -50.81
C ARG A 29 -3.96 -7.27 -50.46
N ARG A 30 -3.02 -7.91 -51.16
CA ARG A 30 -1.56 -7.65 -51.10
C ARG A 30 -1.21 -6.45 -52.01
N LEU A 31 -0.46 -5.47 -51.51
CA LEU A 31 0.25 -4.50 -52.33
C LEU A 31 1.72 -4.93 -52.46
N ASN A 32 2.21 -5.00 -53.70
CA ASN A 32 3.60 -5.29 -54.00
C ASN A 32 4.34 -3.96 -54.19
N ILE A 33 5.28 -3.65 -53.30
CA ILE A 33 6.17 -2.49 -53.44
C ILE A 33 7.60 -3.03 -53.35
N GLY A 34 8.36 -2.90 -54.44
CA GLY A 34 9.82 -3.10 -54.42
C GLY A 34 10.32 -4.54 -54.25
N GLY A 35 9.52 -5.57 -54.56
CA GLY A 35 9.98 -6.97 -54.53
C GLY A 35 9.89 -7.66 -53.17
N GLU A 36 9.47 -6.95 -52.12
CA GLU A 36 9.02 -7.55 -50.86
C GLU A 36 7.50 -7.58 -50.80
N ASN A 37 6.94 -8.77 -50.53
CA ASN A 37 5.52 -8.93 -50.27
C ASN A 37 5.20 -8.42 -48.85
N VAL A 38 4.97 -7.12 -48.71
CA VAL A 38 4.57 -6.55 -47.41
C VAL A 38 3.06 -6.61 -47.26
N ASN A 39 2.59 -7.31 -46.22
CA ASN A 39 1.15 -7.40 -45.92
C ASN A 39 0.63 -6.01 -45.51
N VAL A 40 -0.30 -5.45 -46.29
CA VAL A 40 -0.96 -4.15 -46.01
C VAL A 40 -1.70 -4.18 -44.66
N VAL A 41 -2.24 -5.35 -44.29
CA VAL A 41 -2.88 -5.60 -42.98
C VAL A 41 -1.86 -5.46 -41.84
N GLU A 42 -0.63 -5.91 -42.05
CA GLU A 42 0.41 -5.89 -41.03
C GLU A 42 0.94 -4.47 -40.78
N LEU A 43 1.06 -3.65 -41.83
CA LEU A 43 1.37 -2.23 -41.70
C LEU A 43 0.22 -1.44 -41.05
N GLY A 44 -1.03 -1.75 -41.41
CA GLY A 44 -2.22 -1.18 -40.77
C GLY A 44 -2.24 -1.49 -39.28
N VAL A 45 -2.19 -2.78 -38.91
CA VAL A 45 -2.18 -3.25 -37.52
C VAL A 45 -1.00 -2.64 -36.75
N LYS A 46 0.23 -2.67 -37.29
CA LYS A 46 1.41 -2.05 -36.64
C LYS A 46 1.27 -0.53 -36.42
N SER A 47 0.58 0.18 -37.31
CA SER A 47 0.33 1.62 -37.13
C SER A 47 -0.72 1.89 -36.05
N TYR A 48 -1.80 1.11 -36.00
CA TYR A 48 -2.82 1.22 -34.96
C TYR A 48 -2.23 0.84 -33.59
N THR A 49 -1.50 -0.28 -33.50
CA THR A 49 -0.87 -0.73 -32.24
C THR A 49 0.10 0.32 -31.66
N GLY A 50 0.91 0.95 -32.50
CA GLY A 50 1.83 2.01 -32.07
C GLY A 50 1.10 3.24 -31.50
N THR A 51 -0.03 3.62 -32.09
CA THR A 51 -0.84 4.75 -31.57
C THR A 51 -1.53 4.42 -30.25
N TYR A 52 -2.10 3.22 -30.10
CA TYR A 52 -2.72 2.78 -28.85
C TYR A 52 -1.68 2.67 -27.73
N GLN A 53 -0.51 2.11 -28.01
CA GLN A 53 0.60 2.01 -27.06
C GLN A 53 1.01 3.39 -26.53
N PHE A 54 1.20 4.36 -27.43
CA PHE A 54 1.57 5.72 -27.06
C PHE A 54 0.50 6.40 -26.20
N VAL A 55 -0.78 6.27 -26.57
CA VAL A 55 -1.90 6.86 -25.84
C VAL A 55 -1.99 6.32 -24.41
N ILE A 56 -1.85 5.01 -24.21
CA ILE A 56 -1.95 4.39 -22.88
C ILE A 56 -0.81 4.87 -21.96
N VAL A 57 0.42 5.01 -22.48
CA VAL A 57 1.56 5.53 -21.70
C VAL A 57 1.38 7.01 -21.33
N ILE A 58 0.87 7.83 -22.24
CA ILE A 58 0.58 9.24 -21.95
C ILE A 58 -0.52 9.36 -20.88
N MET A 59 -1.53 8.50 -20.91
CA MET A 59 -2.56 8.46 -19.87
C MET A 59 -1.97 8.09 -18.50
N ALA A 60 -1.11 7.08 -18.40
CA ALA A 60 -0.44 6.72 -17.15
C ALA A 60 0.38 7.90 -16.59
N ARG A 61 1.23 8.52 -17.42
CA ARG A 61 2.04 9.68 -17.00
C ARG A 61 1.20 10.87 -16.52
N LYS A 62 0.04 11.09 -17.15
CA LYS A 62 -0.89 12.14 -16.72
C LYS A 62 -1.48 11.82 -15.34
N LEU A 63 -1.88 10.58 -15.11
CA LEU A 63 -2.42 10.15 -13.82
C LEU A 63 -1.37 10.22 -12.72
N GLU A 64 -0.13 9.81 -12.99
CA GLU A 64 1.01 9.96 -12.08
C GLU A 64 1.22 11.42 -11.67
N ALA A 65 1.28 12.34 -12.64
CA ALA A 65 1.46 13.76 -12.35
C ALA A 65 0.32 14.35 -11.50
N GLN A 66 -0.94 13.94 -11.79
CA GLN A 66 -2.09 14.35 -10.99
C GLN A 66 -2.01 13.78 -9.57
N LEU A 67 -1.58 12.53 -9.43
CA LEU A 67 -1.42 11.89 -8.14
C LEU A 67 -0.34 12.57 -7.31
N ASP A 68 0.80 12.90 -7.91
CA ASP A 68 1.89 13.63 -7.25
C ASP A 68 1.43 14.98 -6.69
N GLU A 69 0.61 15.71 -7.45
CA GLU A 69 0.04 16.99 -7.02
C GLU A 69 -0.91 16.80 -5.84
N GLN A 70 -1.85 15.85 -5.92
CA GLN A 70 -2.79 15.56 -4.83
C GLN A 70 -2.06 15.05 -3.58
N MET A 71 -1.07 14.18 -3.76
CA MET A 71 -0.21 13.70 -2.68
C MET A 71 0.58 14.84 -2.03
N HIS A 72 1.01 15.84 -2.81
CA HIS A 72 1.64 17.04 -2.26
C HIS A 72 0.66 17.86 -1.41
N LEU A 73 -0.57 18.07 -1.88
CA LEU A 73 -1.62 18.74 -1.11
C LEU A 73 -1.94 17.98 0.18
N TYR A 74 -2.03 16.65 0.10
CA TYR A 74 -2.26 15.80 1.25
C TYR A 74 -1.10 15.84 2.25
N ARG A 75 0.16 15.85 1.80
CA ARG A 75 1.35 16.07 2.66
C ARG A 75 1.28 17.40 3.42
N LYS A 76 0.84 18.47 2.74
CA LYS A 76 0.64 19.77 3.38
C LYS A 76 -0.45 19.68 4.44
N LEU A 77 -1.57 19.03 4.12
CA LEU A 77 -2.66 18.82 5.06
C LEU A 77 -2.21 18.02 6.29
N VAL A 78 -1.44 16.95 6.12
CA VAL A 78 -0.86 16.18 7.23
C VAL A 78 0.05 17.06 8.11
N SER A 79 0.65 18.10 7.56
CA SER A 79 1.52 19.04 8.30
C SER A 79 0.74 20.17 8.96
N THR A 80 -0.39 20.61 8.39
CA THR A 80 -1.22 21.71 8.90
C THR A 80 -2.31 21.20 9.84
N LYS A 81 -2.55 21.90 10.94
CA LYS A 81 -3.49 21.48 12.00
C LYS A 81 -4.95 21.85 11.66
N THR A 82 -5.42 21.51 10.47
CA THR A 82 -6.75 21.88 9.96
C THR A 82 -7.62 20.63 9.82
N ASP A 83 -8.68 20.53 10.63
CA ASP A 83 -9.63 19.42 10.64
C ASP A 83 -10.93 19.81 9.90
N ASP A 84 -10.80 20.36 8.70
CA ASP A 84 -11.92 21.02 8.01
C ASP A 84 -12.67 20.08 7.04
N GLY A 85 -12.59 18.75 7.22
CA GLY A 85 -13.24 17.75 6.35
C GLY A 85 -12.64 17.62 4.94
N THR A 86 -11.75 18.53 4.57
CA THR A 86 -10.98 18.51 3.31
C THR A 86 -10.04 17.31 3.19
N ASP A 87 -9.74 16.64 4.30
CA ASP A 87 -8.92 15.43 4.33
C ASP A 87 -9.59 14.25 3.65
N LYS A 88 -10.88 14.03 3.92
CA LYS A 88 -11.63 12.91 3.34
C LYS A 88 -11.81 13.06 1.84
N ASP A 89 -12.08 14.28 1.37
CA ASP A 89 -12.23 14.55 -0.06
C ASP A 89 -10.91 14.33 -0.81
N LEU A 90 -9.79 14.76 -0.22
CA LEU A 90 -8.45 14.50 -0.78
C LEU A 90 -8.10 13.00 -0.74
N GLU A 91 -8.40 12.28 0.35
CA GLU A 91 -8.19 10.83 0.43
C GLU A 91 -8.96 10.10 -0.66
N LEU A 92 -10.26 10.39 -0.82
CA LEU A 92 -11.10 9.79 -1.85
C LEU A 92 -10.59 10.11 -3.26
N GLY A 93 -10.15 11.34 -3.51
CA GLY A 93 -9.58 11.75 -4.79
C GLY A 93 -8.29 10.99 -5.12
N ILE A 94 -7.39 10.82 -4.14
CA ILE A 94 -6.15 10.05 -4.30
C ILE A 94 -6.45 8.56 -4.54
N ASP A 95 -7.38 7.98 -3.78
CA ASP A 95 -7.81 6.58 -3.96
C ASP A 95 -8.38 6.33 -5.37
N GLN A 96 -9.21 7.24 -5.88
CA GLN A 96 -9.76 7.14 -7.24
C GLN A 96 -8.67 7.22 -8.32
N LEU A 97 -7.69 8.11 -8.15
CA LEU A 97 -6.57 8.24 -9.09
C LEU A 97 -5.66 7.00 -9.05
N LEU A 98 -5.39 6.44 -7.88
CA LEU A 98 -4.65 5.17 -7.72
C LEU A 98 -5.37 4.01 -8.42
N GLN A 99 -6.68 3.88 -8.23
CA GLN A 99 -7.49 2.86 -8.90
C GLN A 99 -7.45 3.02 -10.43
N HIS A 100 -7.52 4.24 -10.92
CA HIS A 100 -7.46 4.50 -12.36
C HIS A 100 -6.08 4.19 -12.94
N LEU A 101 -5.00 4.53 -12.25
CA LEU A 101 -3.63 4.17 -12.65
C LEU A 101 -3.44 2.65 -12.66
N GLN A 102 -4.00 1.95 -11.68
CA GLN A 102 -4.03 0.48 -11.66
C GLN A 102 -4.77 -0.09 -12.88
N GLN A 103 -5.93 0.46 -13.25
CA GLN A 103 -6.66 0.03 -14.43
C GLN A 103 -5.88 0.26 -15.73
N VAL A 104 -5.22 1.42 -15.87
CA VAL A 104 -4.36 1.71 -17.02
C VAL A 104 -3.19 0.72 -17.09
N ASN A 105 -2.58 0.39 -15.96
CA ASN A 105 -1.53 -0.64 -15.87
C ASN A 105 -2.07 -2.04 -16.24
N SER A 106 -3.33 -2.37 -15.89
CA SER A 106 -3.96 -3.62 -16.35
C SER A 106 -4.17 -3.64 -17.87
N HIS A 107 -4.54 -2.53 -18.49
CA HIS A 107 -4.62 -2.44 -19.96
C HIS A 107 -3.24 -2.60 -20.62
N MET A 108 -2.21 -1.98 -20.06
CA MET A 108 -0.82 -2.18 -20.50
C MET A 108 -0.40 -3.65 -20.34
N GLN A 109 -0.77 -4.30 -19.24
CA GLN A 109 -0.50 -5.72 -19.00
C GLN A 109 -1.17 -6.62 -20.03
N ALA A 110 -2.45 -6.41 -20.33
CA ALA A 110 -3.16 -7.14 -21.38
C ALA A 110 -2.48 -6.98 -22.74
N TRP A 111 -1.98 -5.78 -23.03
CA TRP A 111 -1.24 -5.50 -24.25
C TRP A 111 0.08 -6.26 -24.32
N VAL A 112 0.90 -6.21 -23.25
CA VAL A 112 2.15 -7.00 -23.16
C VAL A 112 1.86 -8.49 -23.38
N SER A 113 0.84 -9.02 -22.71
CA SER A 113 0.44 -10.43 -22.82
C SER A 113 -0.05 -10.82 -24.23
N SER A 114 -0.55 -9.87 -25.03
CA SER A 114 -0.98 -10.09 -26.42
C SER A 114 0.17 -10.11 -27.44
N GLY A 115 1.43 -10.03 -27.00
CA GLY A 115 2.61 -9.95 -27.86
C GLY A 115 3.12 -8.53 -28.05
N GLY A 116 2.96 -7.68 -27.04
CA GLY A 116 3.54 -6.33 -27.02
C GLY A 116 5.08 -6.35 -27.11
N SER A 117 5.67 -5.22 -27.50
CA SER A 117 7.13 -5.07 -27.60
C SER A 117 7.80 -5.20 -26.22
N GLU A 118 9.01 -5.78 -26.19
CA GLU A 118 9.84 -5.87 -24.97
C GLU A 118 10.11 -4.51 -24.31
N ILE A 119 10.29 -3.45 -25.10
CA ILE A 119 10.45 -2.08 -24.60
C ILE A 119 9.18 -1.64 -23.84
N PHE A 120 8.02 -2.08 -24.31
CA PHE A 120 6.75 -1.80 -23.66
C PHE A 120 6.58 -2.60 -22.38
N SER A 121 7.07 -3.85 -22.32
CA SER A 121 7.14 -4.63 -21.08
C SER A 121 7.93 -3.90 -19.99
N HIS A 122 9.11 -3.35 -20.32
CA HIS A 122 9.87 -2.52 -19.37
C HIS A 122 9.12 -1.25 -18.94
N THR A 123 8.43 -0.61 -19.88
CA THR A 123 7.62 0.57 -19.59
C THR A 123 6.49 0.23 -18.61
N LEU A 124 5.81 -0.89 -18.81
CA LEU A 124 4.80 -1.41 -17.88
C LEU A 124 5.39 -1.70 -16.50
N THR A 125 6.52 -2.41 -16.42
CA THR A 125 7.19 -2.67 -15.13
C THR A 125 7.46 -1.37 -14.38
N ARG A 126 7.94 -0.34 -15.07
CA ARG A 126 8.17 0.97 -14.45
C ARG A 126 6.88 1.60 -13.91
N HIS A 127 5.79 1.56 -14.67
CA HIS A 127 4.51 2.09 -14.21
C HIS A 127 3.90 1.28 -13.05
N GLN A 128 4.18 -0.02 -12.96
CA GLN A 128 3.81 -0.86 -11.81
C GLN A 128 4.58 -0.48 -10.55
N GLU A 129 5.90 -0.26 -10.66
CA GLU A 129 6.74 0.23 -9.55
C GLU A 129 6.25 1.58 -9.04
N ILE A 130 6.00 2.54 -9.96
CA ILE A 130 5.51 3.87 -9.59
C ILE A 130 4.16 3.77 -8.84
N LEU A 131 3.22 2.95 -9.34
CA LEU A 131 1.95 2.73 -8.65
C LEU A 131 2.16 2.17 -7.23
N GLN A 132 3.08 1.22 -7.07
CA GLN A 132 3.40 0.63 -5.77
C GLN A 132 3.98 1.68 -4.81
N ASP A 133 4.97 2.45 -5.25
CA ASP A 133 5.62 3.50 -4.46
C ASP A 133 4.60 4.55 -3.99
N LEU A 134 3.74 5.01 -4.90
CA LEU A 134 2.71 6.00 -4.62
C LEU A 134 1.65 5.45 -3.64
N THR A 135 1.22 4.20 -3.83
CA THR A 135 0.27 3.54 -2.92
C THR A 135 0.86 3.40 -1.52
N GLN A 136 2.14 3.01 -1.41
CA GLN A 136 2.83 2.88 -0.13
C GLN A 136 2.97 4.24 0.55
N GLU A 137 3.37 5.27 -0.19
CA GLU A 137 3.49 6.61 0.36
C GLU A 137 2.14 7.14 0.86
N PHE A 138 1.06 6.93 0.11
CA PHE A 138 -0.28 7.39 0.51
C PHE A 138 -0.72 6.75 1.83
N ASN A 139 -0.56 5.43 1.96
CA ASN A 139 -0.88 4.70 3.19
C ASN A 139 -0.04 5.19 4.39
N ARG A 140 1.23 5.51 4.15
CA ARG A 140 2.11 6.10 5.18
C ARG A 140 1.58 7.48 5.63
N LEU A 141 1.18 8.34 4.69
CA LEU A 141 0.63 9.66 5.00
C LEU A 141 -0.70 9.57 5.76
N ARG A 142 -1.61 8.69 5.31
CA ARG A 142 -2.91 8.44 5.95
C ARG A 142 -2.75 7.95 7.38
N SER A 143 -1.80 7.04 7.62
CA SER A 143 -1.45 6.60 8.97
C SER A 143 -0.88 7.74 9.83
N SER A 144 -0.02 8.57 9.25
CA SER A 144 0.55 9.74 9.95
C SER A 144 -0.52 10.76 10.33
N LEU A 145 -1.46 11.06 9.42
CA LEU A 145 -2.57 11.97 9.70
C LEU A 145 -3.45 11.44 10.82
N ARG A 146 -3.81 10.15 10.79
CA ARG A 146 -4.60 9.50 11.84
C ARG A 146 -3.92 9.60 13.20
N ALA A 147 -2.65 9.26 13.29
CA ALA A 147 -1.89 9.34 14.55
C ALA A 147 -1.85 10.78 15.10
N LYS A 148 -1.73 11.79 14.23
CA LYS A 148 -1.78 13.21 14.64
C LYS A 148 -3.16 13.63 15.14
N LYS A 149 -4.23 13.15 14.51
CA LYS A 149 -5.61 13.40 14.97
C LYS A 149 -5.87 12.76 16.33
N GLU A 150 -5.46 11.51 16.50
CA GLU A 150 -5.56 10.80 17.79
C GLU A 150 -4.77 11.54 18.89
N HIS A 151 -3.54 11.99 18.61
CA HIS A 151 -2.76 12.77 19.56
C HIS A 151 -3.40 14.13 19.89
N ALA A 152 -4.03 14.80 18.91
CA ALA A 152 -4.74 16.05 19.15
C ALA A 152 -5.99 15.84 20.01
N SER A 153 -6.77 14.77 19.75
CA SER A 153 -7.94 14.39 20.55
C SER A 153 -7.55 14.10 22.00
N LEU A 154 -6.48 13.34 22.24
CA LEU A 154 -6.00 13.06 23.60
C LEU A 154 -5.62 14.35 24.35
N LEU A 155 -4.94 15.28 23.70
CA LEU A 155 -4.60 16.58 24.31
C LEU A 155 -5.84 17.44 24.61
N GLU A 156 -6.89 17.31 23.80
CA GLU A 156 -8.17 17.96 24.05
C GLU A 156 -8.85 17.37 25.30
N ASP A 157 -8.89 16.04 25.42
CA ASP A 157 -9.41 15.34 26.60
C ASP A 157 -8.66 15.73 27.88
N PHE A 158 -7.32 15.85 27.83
CA PHE A 158 -6.53 16.33 28.98
C PHE A 158 -6.87 17.77 29.38
N ARG A 159 -7.08 18.66 28.40
CA ARG A 159 -7.48 20.05 28.68
C ARG A 159 -8.89 20.13 29.25
N GLU A 160 -9.80 19.27 28.80
CA GLU A 160 -11.16 19.19 29.35
C GLU A 160 -11.15 18.64 30.79
N PHE A 161 -10.29 17.64 31.07
CA PHE A 161 -10.07 17.15 32.43
C PHE A 161 -9.56 18.26 33.38
N ASP A 162 -8.58 19.06 32.94
CA ASP A 162 -8.09 20.19 33.76
C ASP A 162 -9.17 21.26 33.99
N ARG A 163 -9.99 21.55 32.96
CA ARG A 163 -11.06 22.54 33.06
C ARG A 163 -12.19 22.10 33.99
N THR A 164 -12.63 20.85 33.87
CA THR A 164 -13.67 20.28 34.73
C THR A 164 -13.22 20.20 36.19
N ARG A 165 -11.91 20.01 36.44
CA ARG A 165 -11.33 20.09 37.79
C ARG A 165 -11.35 21.51 38.36
N LEU A 166 -11.00 22.51 37.55
CA LEU A 166 -11.06 23.92 37.96
C LEU A 166 -12.49 24.39 38.24
N ASP A 167 -13.48 23.99 37.42
CA ASP A 167 -14.89 24.30 37.66
C ASP A 167 -15.42 23.65 38.95
N LEU A 168 -14.91 22.46 39.30
CA LEU A 168 -15.26 21.78 40.55
C LEU A 168 -14.64 22.47 41.78
N GLU A 169 -13.42 23.03 41.66
CA GLU A 169 -12.77 23.81 42.71
C GLU A 169 -13.46 25.19 42.91
N GLU A 170 -14.00 25.84 41.86
CA GLU A 170 -14.70 27.14 41.95
C GLU A 170 -16.11 27.04 42.57
N SER A 171 -16.82 25.91 42.39
CA SER A 171 -18.12 25.65 43.04
C SER A 171 -18.00 24.92 44.40
N GLY A 172 -16.79 24.54 44.82
CA GLY A 172 -16.54 23.48 45.81
C GLY A 172 -16.05 23.92 47.19
N GLY A 173 -16.18 25.19 47.58
CA GLY A 173 -15.66 25.73 48.85
C GLY A 173 -16.14 25.09 50.17
N SER A 174 -16.96 24.03 50.10
CA SER A 174 -17.46 23.27 51.25
C SER A 174 -16.99 21.81 51.32
N TYR A 175 -16.41 21.24 50.26
CA TYR A 175 -16.03 19.80 50.23
C TYR A 175 -14.61 19.53 50.76
N ASP A 176 -13.66 20.45 50.52
CA ASP A 176 -12.27 20.30 51.00
C ASP A 176 -12.18 20.25 52.53
N GLN A 177 -13.07 20.98 53.23
CA GLN A 177 -13.10 20.97 54.69
C GLN A 177 -13.65 19.65 55.27
N ALA A 178 -14.50 18.94 54.51
CA ALA A 178 -15.03 17.63 54.89
C ALA A 178 -14.00 16.51 54.65
N LEU A 179 -13.26 16.57 53.55
CA LEU A 179 -12.23 15.59 53.20
C LEU A 179 -11.02 15.68 54.15
N LEU A 180 -10.53 16.89 54.44
CA LEU A 180 -9.44 17.10 55.41
C LEU A 180 -9.77 16.55 56.81
N LYS A 181 -11.06 16.59 57.19
CA LYS A 181 -11.54 16.02 58.46
C LYS A 181 -11.64 14.50 58.41
N GLU A 182 -11.98 13.91 57.26
CA GLU A 182 -12.05 12.46 57.10
C GLU A 182 -10.66 11.80 57.11
N HIS A 183 -9.66 12.43 56.48
CA HIS A 183 -8.27 11.96 56.49
C HIS A 183 -7.65 11.92 57.91
N ALA A 184 -8.05 12.84 58.81
CA ALA A 184 -7.61 12.85 60.20
C ALA A 184 -8.20 11.70 61.05
N SER A 185 -9.33 11.13 60.62
CA SER A 185 -9.95 9.95 61.25
C SER A 185 -9.43 8.63 60.70
N VAL A 186 -9.15 8.55 59.40
CA VAL A 186 -8.68 7.31 58.75
C VAL A 186 -7.22 6.98 59.08
N ASN A 187 -6.37 7.99 59.34
CA ASN A 187 -4.95 7.76 59.63
C ASN A 187 -4.66 7.12 61.00
N ARG A 188 -5.69 6.71 61.76
CA ARG A 188 -5.55 6.03 63.07
C ARG A 188 -5.96 4.55 63.07
N SER A 189 -6.55 3.98 62.02
CA SER A 189 -7.19 2.65 62.13
C SER A 189 -6.75 1.54 61.17
N THR A 190 -5.87 1.76 60.19
CA THR A 190 -5.62 0.74 59.14
C THR A 190 -4.15 0.63 58.74
N GLY A 191 -3.26 0.62 59.74
CA GLY A 191 -1.82 0.74 59.51
C GLY A 191 -1.06 -0.51 59.06
N GLN A 192 -1.54 -1.77 59.17
CA GLN A 192 -0.57 -2.88 59.16
C GLN A 192 -0.83 -4.17 58.35
N ASP A 193 -2.03 -4.57 57.93
CA ASP A 193 -2.19 -5.99 57.52
C ASP A 193 -2.47 -6.30 56.03
N VAL A 194 -2.72 -5.34 55.13
CA VAL A 194 -3.14 -5.67 53.73
C VAL A 194 -2.18 -5.23 52.61
N VAL A 195 -1.20 -4.37 52.90
CA VAL A 195 -0.29 -3.82 51.87
C VAL A 195 0.95 -4.73 51.64
N GLY A 196 1.33 -5.54 52.62
CA GLY A 196 2.49 -6.45 52.52
C GLY A 196 2.28 -7.59 51.52
N ASP A 197 1.17 -8.31 51.62
CA ASP A 197 0.88 -9.50 50.81
C ASP A 197 0.65 -9.19 49.32
N SER A 198 0.09 -8.02 49.02
CA SER A 198 -0.16 -7.62 47.63
C SER A 198 1.11 -7.22 46.90
N LYS A 199 2.09 -6.64 47.61
CA LYS A 199 3.37 -6.22 47.03
C LYS A 199 4.31 -7.40 46.77
N ALA A 200 4.30 -8.41 47.64
CA ALA A 200 5.11 -9.62 47.48
C ALA A 200 4.66 -10.44 46.25
N ARG A 201 3.35 -10.63 46.06
CA ARG A 201 2.81 -11.41 44.93
C ARG A 201 3.09 -10.77 43.56
N VAL A 202 3.07 -9.43 43.48
CA VAL A 202 3.39 -8.71 42.24
C VAL A 202 4.88 -8.82 41.89
N SER A 203 5.78 -8.79 42.89
CA SER A 203 7.21 -8.97 42.64
C SER A 203 7.57 -10.39 42.19
N GLU A 204 6.86 -11.40 42.71
CA GLU A 204 7.03 -12.80 42.32
C GLU A 204 6.55 -13.04 40.88
N GLN A 205 5.34 -12.57 40.54
CA GLN A 205 4.84 -12.64 39.17
C GLN A 205 5.72 -11.91 38.16
N MET A 206 6.28 -10.75 38.52
CA MET A 206 7.16 -10.03 37.59
C MET A 206 8.50 -10.75 37.37
N GLY A 207 8.99 -11.51 38.36
CA GLY A 207 10.17 -12.37 38.23
C GLY A 207 9.92 -13.57 37.31
N GLU A 208 8.76 -14.22 37.45
CA GLU A 208 8.36 -15.32 36.57
C GLU A 208 8.20 -14.88 35.12
N ILE A 209 7.57 -13.72 34.88
CA ILE A 209 7.38 -13.17 33.53
C ILE A 209 8.73 -12.85 32.89
N ARG A 210 9.69 -12.26 33.64
CA ARG A 210 11.03 -11.98 33.10
C ARG A 210 11.78 -13.26 32.71
N SER A 211 11.72 -14.30 33.56
CA SER A 211 12.35 -15.59 33.28
C SER A 211 11.75 -16.28 32.05
N ALA A 212 10.42 -16.26 31.90
CA ALA A 212 9.75 -16.85 30.75
C ALA A 212 10.10 -16.13 29.43
N VAL A 213 10.24 -14.80 29.46
CA VAL A 213 10.67 -14.01 28.29
C VAL A 213 12.11 -14.35 27.90
N GLU A 214 13.02 -14.49 28.87
CA GLU A 214 14.42 -14.84 28.62
C GLU A 214 14.58 -16.25 28.02
N ILE A 215 13.81 -17.23 28.52
CA ILE A 215 13.79 -18.59 27.97
C ILE A 215 13.25 -18.60 26.52
N ALA A 216 12.17 -17.87 26.25
CA ALA A 216 11.59 -17.79 24.90
C ALA A 216 12.54 -17.11 23.90
N GLN A 217 13.29 -16.09 24.36
CA GLN A 217 14.31 -15.40 23.56
C GLN A 217 15.44 -16.37 23.16
N LEU A 218 15.98 -17.14 24.12
CA LEU A 218 17.04 -18.11 23.88
C LEU A 218 16.57 -19.27 22.98
N GLU A 219 15.31 -19.70 23.09
CA GLU A 219 14.77 -20.74 22.22
C GLU A 219 14.59 -20.26 20.77
N ALA A 220 14.25 -18.98 20.57
CA ALA A 220 14.14 -18.40 19.24
C ALA A 220 15.50 -18.28 18.54
N GLU A 221 16.55 -17.89 19.28
CA GLU A 221 17.92 -17.83 18.76
C GLU A 221 18.42 -19.23 18.36
N LYS A 222 18.16 -20.25 19.18
CA LYS A 222 18.54 -21.63 18.86
C LYS A 222 17.85 -22.16 17.58
N LYS A 223 16.57 -21.83 17.39
CA LYS A 223 15.85 -22.23 16.17
C LYS A 223 16.37 -21.50 14.94
N HIS A 224 16.81 -20.25 15.08
CA HIS A 224 17.42 -19.52 13.98
C HIS A 224 18.73 -20.16 13.54
N ASP A 225 19.60 -20.55 14.48
CA ASP A 225 20.87 -21.22 14.17
C ASP A 225 20.67 -22.58 13.49
N GLU A 226 19.68 -23.37 13.92
CA GLU A 226 19.34 -24.67 13.28
C GLU A 226 18.86 -24.50 11.83
N VAL A 227 18.05 -23.47 11.56
CA VAL A 227 17.61 -23.15 10.18
C VAL A 227 18.79 -22.69 9.32
N VAL A 228 19.73 -21.94 9.88
CA VAL A 228 20.93 -21.49 9.16
C VAL A 228 21.84 -22.68 8.82
N ASP A 229 22.03 -23.62 9.74
CA ASP A 229 22.81 -24.84 9.52
C ASP A 229 22.18 -25.74 8.45
N GLU A 230 20.85 -25.88 8.44
CA GLU A 230 20.11 -26.65 7.42
C GLU A 230 20.23 -25.99 6.03
N MET A 231 20.19 -24.66 5.96
CA MET A 231 20.35 -23.92 4.71
C MET A 231 21.78 -24.04 4.15
N LEU A 232 22.80 -24.02 5.02
CA LEU A 232 24.19 -24.27 4.63
C LEU A 232 24.39 -25.70 4.10
N ALA A 233 23.79 -26.70 4.75
CA ALA A 233 23.85 -28.08 4.29
C ALA A 233 23.18 -28.26 2.91
N MET A 234 22.02 -27.64 2.69
CA MET A 234 21.34 -27.65 1.39
C MET A 234 22.15 -26.99 0.29
N LEU A 235 22.82 -25.86 0.57
CA LEU A 235 23.69 -25.19 -0.40
C LEU A 235 24.90 -26.06 -0.77
N ASN A 236 25.53 -26.72 0.20
CA ASN A 236 26.68 -27.60 -0.06
C ASN A 236 26.26 -28.84 -0.89
N ALA A 237 25.14 -29.48 -0.55
CA ALA A 237 24.60 -30.61 -1.32
C ALA A 237 24.24 -30.20 -2.77
N LYS A 238 23.70 -28.99 -2.95
CA LYS A 238 23.39 -28.44 -4.28
C LYS A 238 24.64 -28.15 -5.11
N ALA A 239 25.73 -27.73 -4.47
CA ALA A 239 27.02 -27.53 -5.11
C ALA A 239 27.65 -28.88 -5.55
N GLU A 240 27.59 -29.92 -4.72
CA GLU A 240 28.05 -31.27 -5.09
C GLU A 240 27.23 -31.90 -6.23
N ALA A 241 25.89 -31.75 -6.19
CA ALA A 241 25.03 -32.22 -7.27
C ALA A 241 25.30 -31.50 -8.61
N SER A 242 25.73 -30.24 -8.57
CA SER A 242 26.12 -29.50 -9.76
C SER A 242 27.46 -29.99 -10.34
N ARG A 243 28.43 -30.34 -9.48
CA ARG A 243 29.71 -30.93 -9.91
C ARG A 243 29.56 -32.31 -10.54
N LEU A 244 28.66 -33.16 -10.02
CA LEU A 244 28.41 -34.48 -10.60
C LEU A 244 27.76 -34.41 -11.99
N LYS A 245 26.88 -33.42 -12.22
CA LYS A 245 26.32 -33.16 -13.56
C LYS A 245 27.34 -32.65 -14.57
N GLU A 246 28.36 -31.93 -14.12
CA GLU A 246 29.44 -31.43 -14.98
C GLU A 246 30.39 -32.57 -15.39
N VAL A 247 30.68 -33.52 -14.49
CA VAL A 247 31.49 -34.73 -14.78
C VAL A 247 30.77 -35.71 -15.71
N GLU A 248 29.45 -35.91 -15.57
CA GLU A 248 28.68 -36.75 -16.50
C GLU A 248 28.64 -36.17 -17.93
N GLN A 249 28.74 -34.85 -18.07
CA GLN A 249 28.76 -34.18 -19.38
C GLN A 249 30.16 -34.24 -20.03
N GLU A 250 31.22 -34.49 -19.25
CA GLU A 250 32.59 -34.67 -19.72
C GLU A 250 32.86 -36.13 -20.13
N VAL A 251 32.37 -37.12 -19.36
CA VAL A 251 32.49 -38.56 -19.70
C VAL A 251 31.68 -38.96 -20.94
N GLY A 252 30.59 -38.23 -21.22
CA GLY A 252 29.76 -38.47 -22.42
C GLY A 252 30.38 -38.02 -23.75
N LYS A 253 31.56 -37.37 -23.75
CA LYS A 253 32.23 -36.91 -24.98
C LYS A 253 33.33 -37.86 -25.50
N ASP A 254 33.85 -38.74 -24.66
CA ASP A 254 34.96 -39.64 -25.04
C ASP A 254 34.50 -40.95 -25.71
N VAL A 255 33.19 -41.16 -25.91
CA VAL A 255 32.65 -42.41 -26.50
C VAL A 255 32.42 -42.32 -28.02
N ASP A 256 32.54 -41.13 -28.63
CA ASP A 256 32.27 -40.93 -30.06
C ASP A 256 33.54 -40.84 -30.95
N GLU A 257 34.74 -41.16 -30.43
CA GLU A 257 36.01 -41.09 -31.19
C GLU A 257 36.74 -42.46 -31.38
N GLU A 258 36.00 -43.57 -31.44
CA GLU A 258 36.55 -44.85 -31.94
C GLU A 258 35.66 -45.42 -33.06
N GLN A 259 35.81 -44.86 -34.27
CA GLN A 259 35.57 -45.53 -35.55
C GLN A 259 36.81 -45.45 -36.43
#